data_AF-A0A0B8PB74-F1
#
_entry.id   AF-A0A0B8PB74-F1
#
_cell.length_a   1.000
_cell.length_b   1.000
_cell.length_c   1.000
_cell.angle_alpha   90.00
_cell.angle_beta   90.00
_cell.angle_gamma   90.00
#
_symmetry.space_group_name_H-M   'P 1'
#
loop_
_entity.id
_entity.type
_entity.pdbx_description
1 polymer ?
#
loop_
_entity_poly.entity_id
_entity_poly.type
_entity_poly.pdbx_seq_one_letter_code
_entity_poly.pdbx_strand_id
1 'polypeptide(L)'
;MELYDSEEQQVEAIKDWWQENGKAVILGAVIGLGGLFGWRYYQDSVVEGQEAASVAYNSAVQTLQTQGVAAADQVQSFIDSNSDREYAVLAAMQLAQAQVAEANYAEALKQLEWAKANTKDTAIAPVLAIRAVRVKQNG
;
A
#
# COMPACT_ATOMS: atom_id res chain seq x y z
N MET A 1 9.75 62.97 -3.96
CA MET A 1 8.99 63.86 -4.87
C MET A 1 8.96 63.13 -6.20
N GLU A 2 7.91 62.47 -6.62
CA GLU A 2 6.53 62.31 -6.16
C GLU A 2 6.11 60.91 -6.63
N LEU A 3 5.76 60.02 -5.70
CA LEU A 3 5.27 58.68 -6.03
C LEU A 3 3.78 58.79 -6.33
N TYR A 4 3.45 59.33 -7.50
CA TYR A 4 2.09 59.31 -8.04
C TYR A 4 2.05 58.27 -9.16
N ASP A 5 1.97 56.99 -8.77
CA ASP A 5 1.31 56.00 -9.62
C ASP A 5 -0.18 56.24 -9.46
N SER A 6 -0.77 57.15 -10.25
CA SER A 6 -2.22 57.34 -10.26
C SER A 6 -2.90 56.00 -10.52
N GLU A 7 -4.02 55.73 -9.85
CA GLU A 7 -4.72 54.43 -9.93
C GLU A 7 -4.99 53.99 -11.39
N GLU A 8 -5.25 54.95 -12.29
CA GLU A 8 -5.45 54.67 -13.72
C GLU A 8 -4.22 54.04 -14.40
N GLN A 9 -3.02 54.54 -14.12
CA GLN A 9 -1.78 54.03 -14.73
C GLN A 9 -1.39 52.64 -14.21
N GLN A 10 -1.65 52.35 -12.92
CA GLN A 10 -1.44 51.01 -12.37
C GLN A 10 -2.36 49.97 -13.02
N VAL A 11 -3.61 50.34 -13.25
CA VAL A 11 -4.60 49.46 -13.90
C VAL A 11 -4.22 49.18 -15.36
N GLU A 12 -3.73 50.19 -16.08
CA GLU A 12 -3.29 50.05 -17.46
C GLU A 12 -2.06 49.13 -17.58
N ALA A 13 -1.07 49.29 -16.70
CA ALA A 13 0.11 48.42 -16.64
C ALA A 13 -0.24 46.95 -16.35
N ILE A 14 -1.20 46.69 -15.45
CA ILE A 14 -1.67 45.31 -15.17
C ILE A 14 -2.40 44.72 -16.38
N LYS A 15 -3.21 45.54 -17.08
CA LYS A 15 -3.90 45.11 -18.30
C LYS A 15 -2.92 44.70 -19.39
N ASP A 16 -1.90 45.52 -19.64
CA ASP A 16 -0.92 45.26 -20.69
C ASP A 16 -0.09 44.02 -20.35
N TRP A 17 0.36 43.89 -19.10
CA TRP A 17 1.06 42.69 -18.65
C TRP A 17 0.21 41.42 -18.82
N TRP A 18 -1.09 41.49 -18.50
CA TRP A 18 -1.99 40.34 -18.68
C TRP A 18 -2.25 40.01 -20.15
N GLN A 19 -2.35 41.02 -21.02
CA GLN A 19 -2.47 40.78 -22.47
C GLN A 19 -1.24 40.06 -23.02
N GLU A 20 -0.05 40.39 -22.53
CA GLU A 20 1.21 39.76 -22.93
C GLU A 20 1.41 38.37 -22.31
N ASN A 21 1.10 38.19 -21.02
CA ASN A 21 1.50 37.02 -20.23
C ASN A 21 0.35 36.09 -19.81
N GLY A 22 -0.90 36.51 -19.93
CA GLY A 22 -2.07 35.80 -19.39
C GLY A 22 -2.18 34.36 -19.87
N LYS A 23 -1.79 34.07 -21.13
CA LYS A 23 -1.75 32.69 -21.65
C LYS A 23 -0.74 31.81 -20.90
N ALA A 24 0.45 32.33 -20.61
CA ALA A 24 1.48 31.61 -19.88
C ALA A 24 1.07 31.40 -18.41
N VAL A 25 0.43 32.40 -17.79
CA VAL A 25 -0.13 32.29 -16.43
C VAL A 25 -1.20 31.21 -16.37
N ILE A 26 -2.16 31.21 -17.31
CA ILE A 26 -3.21 30.19 -17.38
C ILE A 26 -2.61 28.80 -17.59
N LEU A 27 -1.65 28.66 -18.50
CA LEU A 27 -0.99 27.38 -18.75
C LEU A 27 -0.27 26.87 -17.50
N GLY A 28 0.50 27.74 -16.83
CA GLY A 28 1.18 27.41 -15.58
C GLY A 28 0.21 27.01 -14.48
N ALA A 29 -0.91 27.73 -14.35
CA ALA A 29 -1.96 27.42 -13.38
C ALA A 29 -2.60 26.05 -13.67
N VAL A 30 -2.93 25.74 -14.93
CA VAL A 30 -3.51 24.45 -15.32
C VAL A 30 -2.56 23.29 -15.05
N ILE A 31 -1.27 23.44 -15.39
CA ILE A 31 -0.26 22.41 -15.12
C ILE A 31 -0.06 22.24 -13.62
N GLY A 32 0.08 23.34 -12.88
CA GLY A 32 0.30 23.32 -11.44
C GLY A 32 -0.87 22.68 -10.69
N LEU A 33 -2.10 23.13 -10.97
CA LEU A 33 -3.31 22.56 -10.35
C LEU A 33 -3.55 21.12 -10.81
N GLY A 34 -3.40 20.83 -12.11
CA GLY A 34 -3.56 19.49 -12.65
C GLY A 34 -2.58 18.49 -12.04
N GLY A 35 -1.31 18.86 -11.91
CA GLY A 35 -0.29 18.05 -11.24
C GLY A 35 -0.60 17.85 -9.76
N LEU A 36 -0.97 18.91 -9.04
CA LEU A 36 -1.29 18.83 -7.61
C LEU A 36 -2.50 17.93 -7.33
N PHE A 37 -3.62 18.14 -8.03
CA PHE A 37 -4.82 17.34 -7.86
C PHE A 37 -4.64 15.91 -8.37
N GLY A 38 -3.93 15.73 -9.48
CA GLY A 38 -3.61 14.40 -10.02
C GLY A 38 -2.76 13.58 -9.05
N TRP A 39 -1.70 14.18 -8.50
CA TRP A 39 -0.86 13.54 -7.49
C TRP A 39 -1.63 13.22 -6.22
N ARG A 40 -2.45 14.17 -5.74
CA ARG A 40 -3.26 13.96 -4.52
C ARG A 40 -4.27 12.84 -4.70
N TYR A 41 -4.97 12.79 -5.84
CA TYR A 41 -5.88 11.71 -6.16
C TYR A 41 -5.18 10.35 -6.21
N TYR A 42 -4.01 10.28 -6.85
CA TYR A 42 -3.19 9.06 -6.85
C TYR A 42 -2.81 8.63 -5.43
N GLN A 43 -2.29 9.55 -4.62
CA GLN A 43 -1.89 9.28 -3.24
C GLN A 43 -3.08 8.79 -2.38
N ASP A 44 -4.23 9.45 -2.49
CA ASP A 44 -5.45 9.07 -1.77
C ASP A 44 -5.88 7.65 -2.16
N SER A 45 -5.83 7.29 -3.45
CA SER A 45 -6.16 5.94 -3.92
C SER A 45 -5.21 4.86 -3.38
N VAL A 46 -3.92 5.17 -3.24
CA VAL A 46 -2.93 4.26 -2.65
C VAL A 46 -3.21 4.06 -1.17
N VAL A 47 -3.53 5.13 -0.43
CA VAL A 47 -3.83 5.07 1.01
C VAL A 47 -5.09 4.27 1.26
N GLU A 48 -6.18 4.55 0.54
CA GLU A 48 -7.44 3.81 0.64
C GLU A 48 -7.25 2.32 0.34
N GLY A 49 -6.48 2.01 -0.71
CA GLY A 49 -6.13 0.64 -1.05
C GLY A 49 -5.33 -0.07 0.06
N GLN A 50 -4.40 0.61 0.72
CA GLN A 50 -3.63 0.06 1.85
C GLN A 50 -4.50 -0.14 3.09
N GLU A 51 -5.39 0.80 3.39
CA GLU A 51 -6.34 0.71 4.50
C GLU A 51 -7.27 -0.49 4.33
N ALA A 52 -7.87 -0.65 3.15
CA ALA A 52 -8.74 -1.79 2.85
C ALA A 52 -8.01 -3.14 3.03
N ALA A 53 -6.77 -3.25 2.56
CA ALA A 53 -5.97 -4.46 2.75
C ALA A 53 -5.61 -4.72 4.22
N SER A 54 -5.32 -3.67 4.99
CA SER A 54 -5.08 -3.76 6.44
C SER A 54 -6.32 -4.27 7.18
N VAL A 55 -7.51 -3.75 6.86
CA VAL A 55 -8.77 -4.23 7.45
C VAL A 55 -9.03 -5.69 7.11
N ALA A 56 -8.87 -6.07 5.84
CA ALA A 56 -9.05 -7.45 5.40
C ALA A 56 -8.06 -8.41 6.09
N TYR A 57 -6.79 -8.01 6.20
CA TYR A 57 -5.77 -8.76 6.93
C TYR A 57 -6.15 -8.95 8.41
N ASN A 58 -6.53 -7.87 9.10
CA ASN A 58 -6.93 -7.94 10.50
C ASN A 58 -8.13 -8.89 10.70
N SER A 59 -9.08 -8.87 9.77
CA SER A 59 -10.22 -9.80 9.81
C SER A 59 -9.79 -11.27 9.62
N ALA A 60 -8.88 -11.54 8.66
CA ALA A 60 -8.35 -12.88 8.43
C ALA A 60 -7.59 -13.41 9.66
N VAL A 61 -6.72 -12.58 10.24
CA VAL A 61 -5.96 -12.91 11.46
C VAL A 61 -6.88 -13.13 12.65
N GLN A 62 -7.87 -12.26 12.86
CA GLN A 62 -8.82 -12.42 13.97
C GLN A 62 -9.65 -13.71 13.82
N THR A 63 -10.07 -14.05 12.61
CA THR A 63 -10.74 -15.32 12.33
C THR A 63 -9.82 -16.50 12.66
N LEU A 64 -8.55 -16.44 12.24
CA LEU A 64 -7.57 -17.48 12.55
C LEU A 64 -7.30 -17.61 14.06
N GLN A 65 -7.22 -16.50 14.79
CA GLN A 65 -7.02 -16.50 16.25
C GLN A 65 -8.22 -17.11 17.00
N THR A 66 -9.43 -16.90 16.50
CA THR A 66 -10.66 -17.37 17.15
C THR A 66 -10.99 -18.82 16.83
N GLN A 67 -10.71 -19.27 15.60
CA GLN A 67 -11.10 -20.59 15.11
C GLN A 67 -9.92 -21.56 14.92
N GLY A 68 -8.69 -21.09 15.05
CA GLY A 68 -7.49 -21.89 14.78
C GLY A 68 -7.46 -22.40 13.34
N VAL A 69 -6.92 -23.61 13.15
CA VAL A 69 -6.77 -24.21 11.81
C VAL A 69 -8.10 -24.42 11.07
N ALA A 70 -9.25 -24.41 11.77
CA ALA A 70 -10.56 -24.48 11.12
C ALA A 70 -10.83 -23.30 10.18
N ALA A 71 -10.18 -22.16 10.38
CA ALA A 71 -10.25 -21.00 9.49
C ALA A 71 -9.23 -21.04 8.33
N ALA A 72 -8.50 -22.15 8.14
CA ALA A 72 -7.42 -22.24 7.15
C ALA A 72 -7.89 -21.86 5.74
N ASP A 73 -9.04 -22.34 5.29
CA ASP A 73 -9.56 -22.06 3.95
C ASP A 73 -9.93 -20.58 3.77
N GLN A 74 -10.49 -19.94 4.81
CA GLN A 74 -10.83 -18.52 4.77
C GLN A 74 -9.56 -17.67 4.70
N VAL A 75 -8.54 -18.02 5.49
CA VAL A 75 -7.25 -17.32 5.45
C VAL A 75 -6.52 -17.57 4.13
N GLN A 76 -6.61 -18.78 3.58
CA GLN A 76 -6.05 -19.11 2.27
C GLN A 76 -6.70 -18.28 1.16
N SER A 77 -8.03 -18.13 1.18
CA SER A 77 -8.75 -17.27 0.24
C SER A 77 -8.29 -15.81 0.31
N PHE A 78 -8.02 -15.30 1.51
CA PHE A 78 -7.42 -13.97 1.68
C PHE A 78 -6.01 -13.91 1.06
N ILE A 79 -5.15 -14.91 1.30
CA ILE A 79 -3.80 -14.98 0.75
C ILE A 79 -3.84 -14.97 -0.78
N ASP A 80 -4.67 -15.83 -1.38
CA ASP A 80 -4.76 -15.98 -2.83
C ASP A 80 -5.28 -14.69 -3.50
N SER A 81 -6.25 -14.02 -2.87
CA SER A 81 -6.85 -12.78 -3.38
C SER A 81 -5.95 -11.55 -3.23
N ASN A 82 -4.88 -11.63 -2.44
CA ASN A 82 -3.99 -10.51 -2.11
C ASN A 82 -2.51 -10.85 -2.35
N SER A 83 -2.23 -11.79 -3.26
CA SER A 83 -0.90 -12.37 -3.49
C SER A 83 0.18 -11.35 -3.86
N ASP A 84 -0.19 -10.16 -4.33
CA ASP A 84 0.71 -9.05 -4.65
C ASP A 84 1.10 -8.19 -3.42
N ARG A 85 0.55 -8.47 -2.24
CA ARG A 85 0.71 -7.64 -1.04
C ARG A 85 1.45 -8.37 0.08
N GLU A 86 2.25 -7.61 0.82
CA GLU A 86 2.99 -8.12 1.99
C GLU A 86 2.04 -8.64 3.09
N TYR A 87 0.81 -8.13 3.18
CA TYR A 87 -0.20 -8.67 4.10
C TYR A 87 -0.54 -10.14 3.84
N ALA A 88 -0.51 -10.60 2.59
CA ALA A 88 -0.72 -12.02 2.27
C ALA A 88 0.46 -12.88 2.76
N VAL A 89 1.69 -12.38 2.66
CA VAL A 89 2.89 -13.02 3.24
C VAL A 89 2.74 -13.16 4.75
N LEU A 90 2.33 -12.09 5.44
CA LEU A 90 2.12 -12.12 6.89
C LEU A 90 0.98 -13.05 7.32
N ALA A 91 -0.10 -13.12 6.53
CA ALA A 91 -1.20 -14.05 6.77
C ALA A 91 -0.76 -15.51 6.58
N ALA A 92 0.00 -15.81 5.52
CA ALA A 92 0.59 -17.13 5.28
C ALA A 92 1.50 -17.56 6.44
N MET A 93 2.32 -16.64 6.97
CA MET A 93 3.14 -16.92 8.16
C MET A 93 2.34 -17.28 9.40
N GLN A 94 1.19 -16.62 9.62
CA GLN A 94 0.31 -16.92 10.76
C GLN A 94 -0.46 -18.22 10.56
N LEU A 95 -0.93 -18.48 9.34
CA LEU A 95 -1.55 -19.75 8.99
C LEU A 95 -0.57 -20.91 9.20
N ALA A 96 0.68 -20.75 8.76
CA ALA A 96 1.75 -21.72 9.04
C ALA A 96 1.93 -21.97 10.54
N GLN A 97 1.89 -20.91 11.37
CA GLN A 97 2.00 -21.03 12.81
C GLN A 97 0.81 -21.83 13.40
N ALA A 98 -0.42 -21.55 12.98
CA ALA A 98 -1.60 -22.29 13.42
C ALA A 98 -1.53 -23.77 13.00
N GLN A 99 -1.06 -24.05 11.78
CA GLN A 99 -0.86 -25.41 11.28
C GLN A 99 0.22 -26.16 12.07
N VAL A 100 1.34 -25.51 12.41
CA VAL A 100 2.37 -26.09 13.28
C VAL A 100 1.83 -26.47 14.66
N ALA A 101 0.97 -25.62 15.24
CA ALA A 101 0.36 -25.89 16.55
C ALA A 101 -0.48 -27.19 16.55
N GLU A 102 -1.07 -27.54 15.41
CA GLU A 102 -1.86 -28.74 15.18
C GLU A 102 -1.05 -29.88 14.51
N ALA A 103 0.29 -29.79 14.52
CA ALA A 103 1.20 -30.75 13.89
C ALA A 103 1.00 -30.97 12.37
N ASN A 104 0.34 -30.03 11.68
CA ASN A 104 0.14 -30.04 10.23
C ASN A 104 1.38 -29.47 9.50
N TYR A 105 2.54 -30.12 9.69
CA TYR A 105 3.84 -29.59 9.23
C TYR A 105 3.98 -29.46 7.72
N ALA A 106 3.39 -30.39 6.95
CA ALA A 106 3.42 -30.33 5.48
C ALA A 106 2.75 -29.05 4.96
N GLU A 107 1.63 -28.68 5.56
CA GLU A 107 0.83 -27.53 5.16
C GLU A 107 1.49 -26.23 5.62
N ALA A 108 2.04 -26.23 6.85
CA ALA A 108 2.84 -25.11 7.32
C ALA A 108 4.07 -24.85 6.43
N LEU A 109 4.73 -25.90 5.95
CA LEU A 109 5.87 -25.76 5.04
C LEU A 109 5.45 -25.15 3.70
N LYS A 110 4.30 -25.56 3.14
CA LYS A 110 3.75 -24.95 1.92
C LYS A 110 3.53 -23.45 2.10
N GLN A 111 2.95 -23.04 3.22
CA GLN A 111 2.71 -21.62 3.52
C GLN A 111 4.01 -20.83 3.65
N LEU A 112 5.01 -21.37 4.34
CA LEU A 112 6.30 -20.69 4.53
C LEU A 112 7.10 -20.57 3.23
N GLU A 113 7.09 -21.60 2.39
CA GLU A 113 7.74 -21.57 1.08
C GLU A 113 7.01 -20.62 0.11
N TRP A 114 5.68 -20.63 0.12
CA TRP A 114 4.88 -19.67 -0.63
C TRP A 114 5.20 -18.23 -0.18
N ALA A 115 5.21 -17.96 1.13
CA ALA A 115 5.55 -16.65 1.67
C ALA A 115 6.97 -16.22 1.26
N LYS A 116 7.94 -17.15 1.30
CA LYS A 116 9.33 -16.88 0.90
C LYS A 116 9.44 -16.52 -0.59
N ALA A 117 8.63 -17.15 -1.44
CA ALA A 117 8.62 -16.88 -2.87
C ALA A 117 7.93 -15.55 -3.23
N ASN A 118 7.05 -15.02 -2.37
CA ASN A 118 6.23 -13.84 -2.67
C ASN A 118 6.62 -12.59 -1.89
N THR A 119 7.41 -12.69 -0.81
CA THR A 119 7.91 -11.50 -0.11
C THR A 119 9.02 -10.80 -0.89
N LYS A 120 9.02 -9.47 -0.87
CA LYS A 120 10.14 -8.62 -1.29
C LYS A 120 10.92 -8.06 -0.09
N ASP A 121 10.47 -8.35 1.12
CA ASP A 121 11.07 -7.84 2.34
C ASP A 121 12.33 -8.66 2.69
N THR A 122 13.49 -8.03 2.48
CA THR A 122 14.80 -8.60 2.79
C THR A 122 14.99 -8.90 4.27
N ALA A 123 14.22 -8.28 5.17
CA ALA A 123 14.27 -8.56 6.60
C ALA A 123 13.48 -9.82 6.98
N ILE A 124 12.41 -10.15 6.24
CA ILE A 124 11.53 -11.29 6.55
C ILE A 124 12.00 -12.57 5.84
N ALA A 125 12.58 -12.46 4.64
CA ALA A 125 13.01 -13.63 3.86
C ALA A 125 13.94 -14.60 4.64
N PRO A 126 14.93 -14.15 5.43
CA PRO A 126 15.75 -15.06 6.26
C PRO A 126 14.95 -15.75 7.36
N VAL A 127 13.99 -15.06 7.96
CA VAL A 127 13.12 -15.61 9.02
C VAL A 127 12.24 -16.72 8.46
N LEU A 128 11.65 -16.52 7.28
CA LEU A 128 10.89 -17.53 6.57
C LEU A 128 11.73 -18.78 6.27
N ALA A 129 12.95 -18.59 5.75
CA ALA A 129 13.87 -19.69 5.47
C ALA A 129 14.19 -20.51 6.72
N ILE A 130 14.51 -19.85 7.84
CA ILE A 130 14.80 -20.53 9.12
C ILE A 130 13.56 -21.28 9.63
N ARG A 131 12.38 -20.67 9.58
CA ARG A 131 11.13 -21.32 10.01
C ARG A 131 10.81 -22.53 9.15
N ALA A 132 10.96 -22.45 7.84
CA ALA A 132 10.74 -23.57 6.92
C ALA A 132 11.65 -24.77 7.25
N VAL A 133 12.93 -24.51 7.51
CA VAL A 133 13.89 -25.56 7.93
C VAL A 133 13.44 -26.23 9.23
N ARG A 134 13.02 -25.45 10.24
CA ARG A 134 12.55 -26.02 11.52
C ARG A 134 11.30 -26.87 11.34
N VAL A 135 10.34 -26.41 10.53
CA VAL A 135 9.12 -27.18 10.23
C VAL A 135 9.47 -28.49 9.52
N LYS A 136 10.38 -28.45 8.55
CA LYS A 136 10.87 -29.64 7.83
C LYS A 136 11.60 -30.64 8.73
N GLN A 137 12.18 -30.21 9.84
CA GLN A 137 12.82 -31.10 10.81
C GLN A 137 11.83 -31.79 11.75
N ASN A 138 10.64 -31.22 11.93
CA ASN A 138 9.63 -31.68 12.88
C ASN A 138 8.48 -32.47 12.23
N GLY A 139 8.41 -32.53 10.89
CA GLY A 139 7.43 -33.31 10.12
C GLY A 139 8.10 -34.46 9.37
#